data_AF-A0A9E7GCU5-F1
#
_entry.id   AF-A0A9E7GCU5-F1
#
_cell.length_a   1.000
_cell.length_b   1.000
_cell.length_c   1.000
_cell.angle_alpha   90.00
_cell.angle_beta   90.00
_cell.angle_gamma   90.00
#
_symmetry.space_group_name_H-M   'P 1'
#
loop_
_entity.id
_entity.type
_entity.pdbx_description
1 polymer ?
#
loop_
_entity_poly.entity_id
_entity_poly.type
_entity_poly.pdbx_seq_one_letter_code
_entity_poly.pdbx_strand_id
1 'polypeptide(L)'
;MEGETEIGETSVALLTNGVVKDGAGLARRAWVEFKKLWAIVGPSMIGRLALYTMSVITQAYAGHIGDLELASFAIAFTVITYLAFGLLLGMASALETLCGQAFGAKQYHMLGVYMQRSMVVLFLCALLLLPLYIFANPLLELLGQSKEIAREAGYLSLWLLPLHFSYVFLFLLQRFLQCQLKNTVNAAFTVLALLVHIFISWLFLGKLQLGLTAAALTLDFSSWMAVAGLFLYVVCGGCPRTWKGFSFEAIAGLWEFLKLSASSGVMIWMLILLAGNLKNAEIAVDALSVW
;
A
#
# COMPACT_ATOMS: atom_id res chain seq x y z
N MET A 1 -47.58 6.91 46.53
CA MET A 1 -46.19 7.14 46.95
C MET A 1 -45.34 6.10 46.25
N GLU A 2 -45.10 6.27 44.95
CA GLU A 2 -44.06 7.16 44.37
C GLU A 2 -42.64 6.69 44.76
N GLY A 3 -41.70 6.46 43.85
CA GLY A 3 -41.72 6.74 42.41
C GLY A 3 -40.62 5.99 41.66
N GLU A 4 -40.96 5.66 40.42
CA GLU A 4 -40.06 5.23 39.36
C GLU A 4 -39.19 6.42 38.93
N THR A 5 -37.88 6.19 38.77
CA THR A 5 -36.94 7.23 38.33
C THR A 5 -36.74 7.09 36.82
N GLU A 6 -37.44 7.92 36.05
CA GLU A 6 -37.27 8.10 34.61
C GLU A 6 -35.81 8.48 34.28
N ILE A 7 -35.19 7.70 33.40
CA ILE A 7 -33.91 8.01 32.77
C ILE A 7 -34.21 9.00 31.65
N GLY A 8 -33.90 10.27 31.89
CA GLY A 8 -34.14 11.35 30.93
C GLY A 8 -33.43 11.11 29.59
N GLU A 9 -34.22 11.05 28.52
CA GLU A 9 -33.76 11.12 27.14
C GLU A 9 -33.03 12.45 26.91
N THR A 10 -31.71 12.40 26.71
CA THR A 10 -30.97 13.53 26.12
C THR A 10 -31.39 13.67 24.66
N SER A 11 -32.40 14.49 24.39
CA SER A 11 -32.74 14.94 23.06
C SER A 11 -31.57 15.78 22.51
N VAL A 12 -31.02 15.36 21.37
CA VAL A 12 -30.02 16.15 20.65
C VAL A 12 -30.77 17.32 20.01
N ALA A 13 -30.63 18.50 20.60
CA ALA A 13 -31.15 19.74 20.03
C ALA A 13 -30.42 20.05 18.71
N LEU A 14 -30.95 19.52 17.60
CA LEU A 14 -30.59 19.93 16.26
C LEU A 14 -31.30 21.26 15.96
N LEU A 15 -30.48 22.31 15.79
CA LEU A 15 -30.80 23.59 15.16
C LEU A 15 -31.71 24.55 15.96
N THR A 16 -31.19 25.08 17.07
CA THR A 16 -31.64 26.40 17.54
C THR A 16 -30.96 27.50 16.73
N ASN A 17 -31.79 28.23 15.99
CA ASN A 17 -31.44 29.40 15.19
C ASN A 17 -30.74 30.47 16.04
N GLY A 18 -29.43 30.54 15.91
CA GLY A 18 -28.63 31.68 16.29
C GLY A 18 -27.44 31.73 15.33
N VAL A 19 -27.43 32.72 14.45
CA VAL A 19 -26.23 33.05 13.64
C VAL A 19 -25.19 33.61 14.62
N VAL A 20 -24.53 32.71 15.34
CA VAL A 20 -23.30 33.03 16.05
C VAL A 20 -22.25 33.20 14.96
N LYS A 21 -21.61 34.37 14.93
CA LYS A 21 -20.33 34.57 14.23
C LYS A 21 -19.27 33.68 14.90
N ASP A 22 -19.37 32.37 14.72
CA ASP A 22 -18.50 31.37 15.33
C ASP A 22 -17.29 31.07 14.43
N GLY A 23 -16.81 32.08 13.69
CA GLY A 23 -15.64 31.92 12.82
C GLY A 23 -14.39 31.55 13.61
N ALA A 24 -14.22 32.11 14.81
CA ALA A 24 -13.11 31.79 15.71
C ALA A 24 -13.25 30.40 16.37
N GLY A 25 -14.47 29.98 16.73
CA GLY A 25 -14.72 28.64 17.29
C GLY A 25 -14.63 27.54 16.24
N LEU A 26 -15.15 27.77 15.03
CA LEU A 26 -15.00 26.87 13.89
C LEU A 26 -13.53 26.75 13.46
N ALA A 27 -12.81 27.87 13.32
CA ALA A 27 -11.39 27.84 12.98
C ALA A 27 -10.56 27.09 14.03
N ARG A 28 -10.85 27.29 15.33
CA ARG A 28 -10.19 26.57 16.42
C ARG A 28 -10.51 25.07 16.37
N ARG A 29 -11.76 24.67 16.13
CA ARG A 29 -12.16 23.26 15.98
C ARG A 29 -11.50 22.63 14.76
N ALA A 30 -11.52 23.31 13.62
CA ALA A 30 -10.85 22.88 12.40
C ALA A 30 -9.34 22.70 12.61
N TRP A 31 -8.69 23.60 13.34
CA TRP A 31 -7.28 23.49 13.69
C TRP A 31 -6.97 22.30 14.60
N VAL A 32 -7.84 22.01 15.57
CA VAL A 32 -7.70 20.84 16.44
C VAL A 32 -7.85 19.54 15.64
N GLU A 33 -8.85 19.45 14.77
CA GLU A 33 -9.03 18.27 13.91
C GLU A 33 -7.89 18.12 12.90
N PHE A 34 -7.43 19.23 12.31
CA PHE A 34 -6.26 19.25 11.43
C PHE A 34 -5.01 18.70 12.12
N LYS A 35 -4.74 19.10 13.38
CA LYS A 35 -3.62 18.55 14.16
C LYS A 35 -3.74 17.04 14.40
N LYS A 36 -4.94 16.54 14.69
CA LYS A 36 -5.19 15.10 14.86
C LYS A 36 -4.98 14.36 13.55
N LEU A 37 -5.48 14.90 12.43
CA LEU A 37 -5.26 14.33 11.11
C LEU A 37 -3.76 14.29 10.77
N TRP A 38 -3.01 15.36 11.04
CA TRP A 38 -1.57 15.39 10.80
C TRP A 38 -0.78 14.36 11.62
N ALA A 39 -1.20 14.08 12.86
CA ALA A 39 -0.58 13.04 13.67
C ALA A 39 -0.74 11.63 13.04
N ILE A 40 -1.75 11.43 12.19
CA ILE A 40 -2.03 10.18 11.50
C ILE A 40 -1.38 10.20 10.11
N VAL A 41 -1.62 11.26 9.34
CA VAL A 41 -1.25 11.37 7.92
C VAL A 41 0.25 11.61 7.76
N GLY A 42 0.87 12.44 8.60
CA GLY A 42 2.30 12.78 8.50
C GLY A 42 3.22 11.56 8.49
N PRO A 43 3.14 10.66 9.50
CA PRO A 43 3.92 9.44 9.50
C PRO A 43 3.61 8.51 8.30
N SER A 44 2.34 8.40 7.90
CA SER A 44 1.96 7.61 6.73
C SER A 44 2.59 8.14 5.43
N MET A 45 2.60 9.46 5.24
CA MET A 45 3.24 10.11 4.08
C MET A 45 4.74 9.83 4.06
N ILE A 46 5.43 9.96 5.21
CA ILE A 46 6.86 9.65 5.32
C ILE A 46 7.12 8.20 4.94
N GLY A 47 6.29 7.26 5.41
CA GLY A 47 6.46 5.84 5.08
C GLY A 47 6.25 5.53 3.60
N ARG A 48 5.25 6.17 2.96
CA ARG A 48 5.01 6.04 1.51
C ARG A 48 6.15 6.62 0.70
N LEU A 49 6.62 7.82 1.07
CA LEU A 49 7.75 8.47 0.42
C LEU A 49 9.01 7.60 0.53
N ALA A 50 9.24 6.98 1.70
CA ALA A 50 10.39 6.11 1.89
C ALA A 50 10.36 4.89 0.95
N LEU A 51 9.21 4.23 0.81
CA LEU A 51 9.03 3.10 -0.11
C LEU A 51 9.22 3.52 -1.58
N TYR A 52 8.59 4.63 -1.99
CA TYR A 52 8.71 5.15 -3.35
C TYR A 52 10.17 5.51 -3.68
N THR A 53 10.87 6.10 -2.71
CA THR A 53 12.28 6.50 -2.86
C THR A 53 13.19 5.28 -3.14
N MET A 54 12.89 4.09 -2.62
CA MET A 54 13.67 2.89 -2.96
C MET A 54 13.59 2.55 -4.46
N SER A 55 12.39 2.64 -5.04
CA SER A 55 12.21 2.42 -6.47
C SER A 55 12.93 3.48 -7.30
N VAL A 56 12.88 4.75 -6.89
CA VAL A 56 13.60 5.86 -7.55
C VAL A 56 15.11 5.64 -7.51
N ILE A 57 15.66 5.24 -6.35
CA ILE A 57 17.09 4.93 -6.22
C ILE A 57 17.46 3.77 -7.17
N THR A 58 16.67 2.70 -7.17
CA THR A 58 16.91 1.53 -8.02
C THR A 58 16.90 1.90 -9.50
N GLN A 59 15.93 2.71 -9.92
CA GLN A 59 15.83 3.23 -11.29
C GLN A 59 16.99 4.15 -11.66
N ALA A 60 17.43 5.02 -10.75
CA ALA A 60 18.58 5.89 -10.97
C ALA A 60 19.87 5.07 -11.20
N TYR A 61 20.07 3.99 -10.45
CA TYR A 61 21.18 3.07 -10.70
C TYR A 61 21.03 2.33 -12.04
N ALA A 62 19.82 1.95 -12.44
CA ALA A 62 19.60 1.40 -13.79
C ALA A 62 20.04 2.39 -14.88
N GLY A 63 19.74 3.69 -14.71
CA GLY A 63 20.25 4.77 -15.57
C GLY A 63 21.75 4.93 -15.62
N HIS A 64 22.45 4.68 -14.51
CA HIS A 64 23.91 4.68 -14.51
C HIS A 64 24.53 3.44 -15.19
N ILE A 65 23.80 2.33 -15.28
CA ILE A 65 24.26 1.14 -15.99
C ILE A 65 24.16 1.38 -17.51
N GLY A 66 23.03 1.90 -17.98
CA GLY A 66 22.83 2.24 -19.38
C GLY A 66 21.39 2.60 -19.74
N ASP A 67 21.21 3.14 -20.94
CA ASP A 67 19.91 3.58 -21.45
C ASP A 67 18.93 2.40 -21.62
N LEU A 68 19.45 1.23 -22.03
CA LEU A 68 18.66 0.01 -22.17
C LEU A 68 18.15 -0.48 -20.82
N GLU A 69 18.99 -0.51 -19.80
CA GLU A 69 18.65 -0.95 -18.45
C GLU A 69 17.63 -0.02 -17.81
N LEU A 70 17.81 1.29 -17.98
CA LEU A 70 16.85 2.29 -17.54
C LEU A 70 15.49 2.11 -18.18
N ALA A 71 15.44 2.00 -19.51
CA ALA A 71 14.20 1.81 -20.26
C ALA A 71 13.51 0.50 -19.89
N SER A 72 14.29 -0.57 -19.76
CA SER A 72 13.79 -1.91 -19.39
C SER A 72 13.24 -1.94 -17.97
N PHE A 73 13.94 -1.31 -17.01
CA PHE A 73 13.44 -1.14 -15.64
C PHE A 73 12.17 -0.32 -15.61
N ALA A 74 12.17 0.84 -16.26
CA ALA A 74 11.01 1.73 -16.30
C ALA A 74 9.77 1.00 -16.85
N ILE A 75 9.89 0.29 -17.97
CA ILE A 75 8.78 -0.44 -18.58
C ILE A 75 8.34 -1.63 -17.72
N ALA A 76 9.27 -2.44 -17.19
CA ALA A 76 8.92 -3.54 -16.28
C ALA A 76 8.19 -3.04 -15.03
N PHE A 77 8.59 -1.89 -14.48
CA PHE A 77 7.98 -1.32 -13.30
C PHE A 77 6.61 -0.69 -13.61
N THR A 78 6.53 0.16 -14.63
CA THR A 78 5.31 0.93 -14.95
C THR A 78 4.21 0.10 -15.61
N VAL A 79 4.56 -0.86 -16.47
CA VAL A 79 3.58 -1.67 -17.20
C VAL A 79 3.24 -2.94 -16.45
N ILE A 80 4.24 -3.69 -15.99
CA ILE A 80 4.00 -5.00 -15.35
C ILE A 80 3.71 -4.81 -13.85
N THR A 81 4.63 -4.16 -13.14
CA THR A 81 4.58 -4.09 -11.67
C THR A 81 3.44 -3.19 -11.19
N TYR A 82 3.27 -2.00 -11.78
CA TYR A 82 2.25 -1.03 -11.36
C TYR A 82 0.82 -1.46 -11.72
N LEU A 83 0.64 -2.21 -12.80
CA LEU A 83 -0.65 -2.79 -13.13
C LEU A 83 -1.12 -3.77 -12.05
N ALA A 84 -0.22 -4.65 -11.61
CA ALA A 84 -0.46 -5.60 -10.54
C ALA A 84 -0.63 -4.90 -9.17
N PHE A 85 0.25 -3.94 -8.87
CA PHE A 85 0.21 -3.10 -7.67
C PHE A 85 -1.14 -2.40 -7.52
N GLY A 86 -1.65 -1.78 -8.58
CA GLY A 86 -2.90 -1.03 -8.57
C GLY A 86 -4.10 -1.88 -8.16
N LEU A 87 -4.20 -3.09 -8.75
CA LEU A 87 -5.26 -4.03 -8.40
C LEU A 87 -5.15 -4.47 -6.93
N LEU A 88 -3.95 -4.87 -6.48
CA LEU A 88 -3.72 -5.30 -5.10
C LEU A 88 -3.96 -4.17 -4.08
N LEU A 89 -3.55 -2.94 -4.38
CA LEU A 89 -3.77 -1.77 -3.54
C LEU A 89 -5.27 -1.48 -3.41
N GLY A 90 -6.01 -1.53 -4.52
CA GLY A 90 -7.46 -1.35 -4.51
C GLY A 90 -8.16 -2.43 -3.70
N MET A 91 -7.76 -3.69 -3.84
CA MET A 91 -8.29 -4.78 -3.02
C MET A 91 -7.95 -4.60 -1.53
N ALA A 92 -6.75 -4.12 -1.21
CA ALA A 92 -6.34 -3.84 0.17
C ALA A 92 -7.15 -2.71 0.83
N SER A 93 -7.73 -1.78 0.05
CA SER A 93 -8.56 -0.70 0.59
C SER A 93 -9.82 -1.20 1.31
N ALA A 94 -10.35 -2.37 0.90
CA ALA A 94 -11.48 -3.00 1.60
C ALA A 94 -11.14 -3.35 3.06
N LEU A 95 -9.88 -3.73 3.34
CA LEU A 95 -9.41 -3.96 4.71
C LEU A 95 -9.45 -2.66 5.53
N GLU A 96 -9.08 -1.53 4.94
CA GLU A 96 -9.10 -0.22 5.63
C GLU A 96 -10.51 0.13 6.10
N THR A 97 -11.52 -0.06 5.24
CA THR A 97 -12.93 0.14 5.61
C THR A 97 -13.39 -0.81 6.71
N LEU A 98 -13.17 -2.12 6.56
CA LEU A 98 -13.61 -3.11 7.55
C LEU A 98 -12.92 -2.94 8.91
N CYS A 99 -11.61 -2.68 8.90
CA CYS A 99 -10.86 -2.38 10.12
C CYS A 99 -11.31 -1.07 10.76
N GLY A 100 -11.57 -0.02 9.98
CA GLY A 100 -12.07 1.25 10.49
C GLY A 100 -13.44 1.10 11.18
N GLN A 101 -14.36 0.35 10.55
CA GLN A 101 -15.67 0.03 11.12
C GLN A 101 -15.55 -0.79 12.41
N ALA A 102 -14.76 -1.88 12.39
CA ALA A 102 -14.57 -2.73 13.56
C ALA A 102 -13.87 -2.00 14.71
N PHE A 103 -12.90 -1.14 14.41
CA PHE A 103 -12.22 -0.32 15.41
C PHE A 103 -13.18 0.68 16.05
N GLY A 104 -14.02 1.35 15.26
CA GLY A 104 -15.08 2.24 15.74
C GLY A 104 -16.14 1.52 16.59
N ALA A 105 -16.52 0.30 16.20
CA ALA A 105 -17.42 -0.58 16.94
C ALA A 105 -16.76 -1.29 18.15
N LYS A 106 -15.49 -0.99 18.46
CA LYS A 106 -14.69 -1.60 19.54
C LYS A 106 -14.52 -3.13 19.41
N GLN A 107 -14.71 -3.69 18.22
CA GLN A 107 -14.50 -5.11 17.91
C GLN A 107 -13.02 -5.38 17.55
N TYR A 108 -12.12 -5.09 18.47
CA TYR A 108 -10.68 -5.08 18.19
C TYR A 108 -10.12 -6.42 17.68
N HIS A 109 -10.62 -7.55 18.18
CA HIS A 109 -10.22 -8.89 17.72
C HIS A 109 -10.41 -9.08 16.20
N MET A 110 -11.48 -8.52 15.63
CA MET A 110 -11.82 -8.71 14.22
C MET A 110 -10.81 -8.08 13.27
N LEU A 111 -10.01 -7.09 13.71
CA LEU A 111 -8.99 -6.47 12.86
C LEU A 111 -7.95 -7.50 12.41
N GLY A 112 -7.50 -8.37 13.33
CA GLY A 112 -6.53 -9.43 13.00
C GLY A 112 -7.13 -10.48 12.08
N VAL A 113 -8.39 -10.85 12.30
CA VAL A 113 -9.13 -11.80 11.45
C VAL A 113 -9.32 -11.23 10.04
N TYR A 114 -9.71 -9.97 9.91
CA TYR A 114 -9.85 -9.31 8.61
C TYR A 114 -8.51 -9.20 7.90
N MET A 115 -7.43 -8.83 8.59
CA MET A 115 -6.10 -8.79 7.97
C MET A 115 -5.69 -10.16 7.41
N GLN A 116 -5.91 -11.24 8.17
CA GLN A 116 -5.61 -12.61 7.72
C GLN A 116 -6.50 -13.03 6.53
N ARG A 117 -7.80 -12.70 6.56
CA ARG A 117 -8.72 -12.96 5.45
C ARG A 117 -8.26 -12.24 4.18
N SER A 118 -7.92 -10.96 4.31
CA SER A 118 -7.39 -10.17 3.21
C SER A 118 -6.07 -10.73 2.70
N MET A 119 -5.20 -11.24 3.59
CA MET A 119 -3.94 -11.89 3.18
C MET A 119 -4.20 -13.08 2.28
N VAL A 120 -5.14 -13.96 2.62
CA VAL A 120 -5.51 -15.10 1.77
C VAL A 120 -6.01 -14.62 0.41
N VAL A 121 -6.95 -13.66 0.39
CA VAL A 121 -7.55 -13.18 -0.86
C VAL A 121 -6.55 -12.46 -1.76
N LEU A 122 -5.74 -11.55 -1.21
CA LEU A 122 -4.74 -10.82 -1.99
C LEU A 122 -3.60 -11.72 -2.44
N PHE A 123 -3.22 -12.73 -1.65
CA PHE A 123 -2.22 -13.70 -2.08
C PHE A 123 -2.71 -14.54 -3.26
N LEU A 124 -3.97 -15.00 -3.22
CA LEU A 124 -4.59 -15.68 -4.36
C LEU A 124 -4.69 -14.77 -5.59
N CYS A 125 -5.03 -13.49 -5.41
CA CYS A 125 -5.02 -12.53 -6.51
C CYS A 125 -3.61 -12.32 -7.07
N ALA A 126 -2.59 -12.19 -6.21
CA ALA A 126 -1.20 -12.07 -6.61
C ALA A 126 -0.73 -13.28 -7.44
N LEU A 127 -1.17 -14.50 -7.09
CA LEU A 127 -0.93 -15.71 -7.90
C LEU A 127 -1.58 -15.63 -9.28
N LEU A 128 -2.82 -15.14 -9.36
CA LEU A 128 -3.53 -14.96 -10.63
C LEU A 128 -2.88 -13.91 -11.55
N LEU A 129 -2.10 -13.00 -10.98
CA LEU A 129 -1.35 -11.97 -11.71
C LEU A 129 0.03 -12.43 -12.19
N LEU A 130 0.52 -13.61 -11.78
CA LEU A 130 1.81 -14.14 -12.23
C LEU A 130 1.99 -14.20 -13.75
N PRO A 131 0.97 -14.54 -14.57
CA PRO A 131 1.10 -14.51 -16.02
C PRO A 131 1.59 -13.16 -16.58
N LEU A 132 1.27 -12.03 -15.94
CA LEU A 132 1.77 -10.71 -16.36
C LEU A 132 3.30 -10.63 -16.29
N TYR A 133 3.90 -11.21 -15.26
CA TYR A 133 5.35 -11.24 -15.08
C TYR A 133 6.01 -12.33 -15.93
N ILE A 134 5.43 -13.53 -15.97
CA ILE A 134 5.98 -14.68 -16.70
C ILE A 134 5.98 -14.41 -18.21
N PHE A 135 4.93 -13.79 -18.73
CA PHE A 135 4.78 -13.45 -20.14
C PHE A 135 5.07 -11.98 -20.44
N ALA A 136 5.81 -11.29 -19.57
CA ALA A 136 6.14 -9.88 -19.74
C ALA A 136 6.82 -9.58 -21.08
N ASN A 137 7.79 -10.40 -21.52
CA ASN A 137 8.46 -10.18 -22.81
C ASN A 137 7.47 -10.15 -24.01
N PRO A 138 6.74 -11.24 -24.32
CA PRO A 138 5.81 -11.21 -25.45
C PRO A 138 4.67 -10.21 -25.27
N LEU A 139 4.25 -9.92 -24.03
CA LEU A 139 3.27 -8.86 -23.74
C LEU A 139 3.81 -7.48 -24.13
N LEU A 140 5.06 -7.17 -23.79
CA LEU A 140 5.70 -5.90 -24.10
C LEU A 140 5.99 -5.76 -25.60
N GLU A 141 6.38 -6.84 -26.29
CA GLU A 141 6.47 -6.83 -27.76
C GLU A 141 5.11 -6.54 -28.40
N LEU A 142 4.02 -7.13 -27.89
CA LEU A 142 2.66 -6.86 -28.36
C LEU A 142 2.24 -5.40 -28.14
N LEU A 143 2.71 -4.78 -27.04
CA LEU A 143 2.51 -3.37 -26.74
C LEU A 143 3.44 -2.43 -27.55
N GLY A 144 4.23 -2.98 -28.50
CA GLY A 144 5.05 -2.22 -29.42
C GLY A 144 6.43 -1.83 -28.91
N GLN A 145 6.89 -2.41 -27.79
CA GLN A 145 8.27 -2.22 -27.34
C GLN A 145 9.26 -2.89 -28.30
N SER A 146 10.49 -2.34 -28.38
CA SER A 146 11.55 -2.98 -29.15
C SER A 146 11.87 -4.36 -28.56
N LYS A 147 12.31 -5.30 -29.40
CA LYS A 147 12.66 -6.67 -28.96
C LYS A 147 13.71 -6.68 -27.85
N GLU A 148 14.64 -5.71 -27.88
CA GLU A 148 15.70 -5.62 -26.89
C GLU A 148 15.15 -5.19 -25.52
N ILE A 149 14.36 -4.10 -25.47
CA ILE A 149 13.71 -3.63 -24.24
C ILE A 149 12.74 -4.68 -23.71
N ALA A 150 11.91 -5.28 -24.58
CA ALA A 150 10.93 -6.29 -24.18
C ALA A 150 11.60 -7.52 -23.57
N ARG A 151 12.72 -7.99 -24.15
CA ARG A 151 13.48 -9.11 -23.62
C ARG A 151 14.08 -8.80 -22.25
N GLU A 152 14.79 -7.67 -22.11
CA GLU A 152 15.42 -7.30 -20.84
C GLU A 152 14.39 -6.98 -19.75
N ALA A 153 13.31 -6.26 -20.07
CA ALA A 153 12.21 -6.00 -19.16
C ALA A 153 11.47 -7.29 -18.76
N GLY A 154 11.31 -8.23 -19.69
CA GLY A 154 10.72 -9.54 -19.42
C GLY A 154 11.57 -10.39 -18.48
N TYR A 155 12.89 -10.41 -18.69
CA TYR A 155 13.84 -11.04 -17.78
C TYR A 155 13.80 -10.39 -16.39
N LEU A 156 13.84 -9.06 -16.33
CA LEU A 156 13.76 -8.31 -15.08
C LEU A 156 12.44 -8.56 -14.34
N SER A 157 11.31 -8.68 -15.05
CA SER A 157 10.00 -8.93 -14.45
C SER A 157 9.97 -10.21 -13.62
N LEU A 158 10.70 -11.25 -14.02
CA LEU A 158 10.81 -12.48 -13.21
C LEU A 158 11.54 -12.23 -11.88
N TRP A 159 12.55 -11.37 -11.89
CA TRP A 159 13.27 -10.97 -10.67
C TRP A 159 12.46 -10.01 -9.78
N LEU A 160 11.40 -9.37 -10.29
CA LEU A 160 10.50 -8.53 -9.49
C LEU A 160 9.33 -9.32 -8.87
N LEU A 161 9.25 -10.65 -9.09
CA LEU A 161 8.23 -11.49 -8.48
C LEU A 161 8.24 -11.44 -6.95
N PRO A 162 9.38 -11.46 -6.24
CA PRO A 162 9.39 -11.34 -4.78
C PRO A 162 8.82 -9.99 -4.31
N LEU A 163 9.13 -8.88 -5.00
CA LEU A 163 8.56 -7.56 -4.75
C LEU A 163 7.04 -7.58 -4.88
N HIS A 164 6.51 -8.19 -5.95
CA HIS A 164 5.07 -8.34 -6.17
C HIS A 164 4.36 -9.00 -4.99
N PHE A 165 4.91 -10.10 -4.45
CA PHE A 165 4.35 -10.72 -3.26
C PHE A 165 4.53 -9.87 -2.00
N SER A 166 5.63 -9.12 -1.88
CA SER A 166 5.85 -8.24 -0.74
C SER A 166 4.73 -7.19 -0.60
N TYR A 167 4.17 -6.69 -1.72
CA TYR A 167 3.07 -5.72 -1.70
C TYR A 167 1.82 -6.24 -1.01
N VAL A 168 1.50 -7.53 -1.15
CA VAL A 168 0.38 -8.16 -0.43
C VAL A 168 0.53 -7.95 1.08
N PHE A 169 1.70 -8.29 1.62
CA PHE A 169 1.95 -8.18 3.05
C PHE A 169 2.06 -6.72 3.49
N LEU A 170 2.79 -5.92 2.73
CA LEU A 170 3.07 -4.52 3.04
C LEU A 170 1.77 -3.71 3.14
N PHE A 171 0.89 -3.79 2.15
CA PHE A 171 -0.37 -3.07 2.18
C PHE A 171 -1.24 -3.48 3.37
N LEU A 172 -1.36 -4.77 3.63
CA LEU A 172 -2.24 -5.27 4.69
C LEU A 172 -1.71 -4.89 6.08
N LEU A 173 -0.40 -5.03 6.31
CA LEU A 173 0.23 -4.62 7.57
C LEU A 173 0.12 -3.10 7.77
N GLN A 174 0.33 -2.31 6.72
CA GLN A 174 0.17 -0.86 6.78
C GLN A 174 -1.25 -0.45 7.14
N ARG A 175 -2.27 -0.99 6.48
CA ARG A 175 -3.68 -0.69 6.79
C ARG A 175 -4.08 -1.17 8.18
N PHE A 176 -3.60 -2.35 8.59
CA PHE A 176 -3.82 -2.87 9.93
C PHE A 176 -3.20 -1.99 11.02
N LEU A 177 -2.01 -1.44 10.81
CA LEU A 177 -1.42 -0.49 11.77
C LEU A 177 -2.08 0.89 11.69
N GLN A 178 -2.49 1.32 10.50
CA GLN A 178 -3.11 2.62 10.27
C GLN A 178 -4.47 2.75 10.94
N CYS A 179 -5.32 1.73 10.88
CA CYS A 179 -6.62 1.74 11.57
C CYS A 179 -6.48 1.80 13.11
N GLN A 180 -5.29 1.49 13.64
CA GLN A 180 -4.95 1.56 15.06
C GLN A 180 -4.17 2.82 15.43
N LEU A 181 -4.01 3.78 14.50
CA LEU A 181 -3.21 4.99 14.67
C LEU A 181 -1.72 4.73 14.94
N LYS A 182 -1.19 3.58 14.49
CA LYS A 182 0.21 3.17 14.67
C LYS A 182 1.09 3.50 13.46
N ASN A 183 0.79 4.59 12.74
CA ASN A 183 1.52 4.96 11.51
C ASN A 183 2.99 5.32 11.74
N THR A 184 3.35 5.74 12.96
CA THR A 184 4.76 5.97 13.34
C THR A 184 5.59 4.70 13.27
N VAL A 185 5.00 3.55 13.60
CA VAL A 185 5.65 2.24 13.48
C VAL A 185 5.90 1.91 12.00
N ASN A 186 4.89 2.15 11.15
CA ASN A 186 5.05 1.99 9.72
C ASN A 186 6.21 2.84 9.20
N ALA A 187 6.17 4.15 9.47
CA ALA A 187 7.20 5.09 9.06
C ALA A 187 8.61 4.66 9.52
N ALA A 188 8.75 4.23 10.77
CA ALA A 188 10.04 3.82 11.33
C ALA A 188 10.64 2.63 10.56
N PHE A 189 9.87 1.56 10.32
CA PHE A 189 10.38 0.38 9.61
C PHE A 189 10.60 0.64 8.13
N THR A 190 9.76 1.43 7.46
CA THR A 190 9.97 1.79 6.04
C THR A 190 11.17 2.73 5.86
N VAL A 191 11.39 3.68 6.78
CA VAL A 191 12.57 4.55 6.75
C VAL A 191 13.83 3.76 7.06
N LEU A 192 13.81 2.86 8.04
CA LEU A 192 14.92 1.94 8.28
C LEU A 192 15.23 1.12 7.02
N ALA A 193 14.19 0.62 6.35
CA ALA A 193 14.35 -0.09 5.10
C ALA A 193 14.96 0.76 3.98
N LEU A 194 14.60 2.05 3.90
CA LEU A 194 15.22 2.97 2.96
C LEU A 194 16.71 3.20 3.26
N LEU A 195 17.08 3.38 4.53
CA LEU A 195 18.48 3.59 4.91
C LEU A 195 19.36 2.38 4.55
N VAL A 196 18.85 1.17 4.79
CA VAL A 196 19.51 -0.07 4.38
C VAL A 196 19.54 -0.19 2.86
N HIS A 197 18.45 0.16 2.17
CA HIS A 197 18.39 0.17 0.71
C HIS A 197 19.47 1.09 0.11
N ILE A 198 19.62 2.31 0.62
CA ILE A 198 20.65 3.26 0.19
C ILE A 198 22.05 2.64 0.33
N PHE A 199 22.34 2.02 1.48
CA PHE A 199 23.63 1.39 1.73
C PHE A 199 23.90 0.21 0.79
N ILE A 200 22.93 -0.71 0.65
CA ILE A 200 23.09 -1.90 -0.20
C ILE A 200 23.15 -1.51 -1.68
N SER A 201 22.34 -0.56 -2.13
CA SER A 201 22.39 -0.06 -3.51
C SER A 201 23.73 0.60 -3.82
N TRP A 202 24.27 1.41 -2.90
CA TRP A 202 25.64 1.95 -3.03
C TRP A 202 26.69 0.85 -3.14
N LEU A 203 26.59 -0.21 -2.33
CA LEU A 203 27.56 -1.30 -2.34
C LEU A 203 27.43 -2.15 -3.62
N PHE A 204 26.25 -2.68 -3.92
CA PHE A 204 26.04 -3.66 -4.99
C PHE A 204 25.95 -3.03 -6.37
N LEU A 205 25.35 -1.85 -6.49
CA LEU A 205 25.15 -1.20 -7.79
C LEU A 205 26.22 -0.15 -8.04
N GLY A 206 26.61 0.61 -7.01
CA GLY A 206 27.64 1.65 -7.12
C GLY A 206 29.06 1.09 -7.13
N LYS A 207 29.43 0.28 -6.12
CA LYS A 207 30.81 -0.21 -5.95
C LYS A 207 31.10 -1.51 -6.67
N LEU A 208 30.22 -2.50 -6.55
CA LEU A 208 30.41 -3.81 -7.17
C LEU A 208 29.84 -3.91 -8.59
N GLN A 209 29.01 -2.94 -9.01
CA GLN A 209 28.45 -2.85 -10.36
C GLN A 209 27.81 -4.16 -10.85
N LEU A 210 27.02 -4.81 -10.00
CA LEU A 210 26.44 -6.15 -10.25
C LEU A 210 25.25 -6.16 -11.24
N GLY A 211 25.00 -5.05 -11.93
CA GLY A 211 24.00 -4.94 -12.99
C GLY A 211 22.55 -4.93 -12.51
N LEU A 212 21.63 -5.05 -13.47
CA LEU A 212 20.20 -4.83 -13.26
C LEU A 212 19.51 -5.91 -12.40
N THR A 213 20.03 -7.15 -12.45
CA THR A 213 19.52 -8.24 -11.59
C THR A 213 19.75 -7.93 -10.11
N ALA A 214 20.94 -7.42 -9.76
CA ALA A 214 21.24 -7.00 -8.40
C ALA A 214 20.38 -5.81 -7.95
N ALA A 215 19.97 -4.94 -8.89
CA ALA A 215 19.08 -3.83 -8.61
C ALA A 215 17.69 -4.33 -8.16
N ALA A 216 17.11 -5.28 -8.89
CA ALA A 216 15.85 -5.94 -8.50
C ALA A 216 15.96 -6.64 -7.15
N LEU A 217 17.01 -7.44 -6.94
CA LEU A 217 17.23 -8.16 -5.68
C LEU A 217 17.44 -7.22 -4.48
N THR A 218 18.08 -6.08 -4.68
CA THR A 218 18.26 -5.06 -3.64
C THR A 218 16.92 -4.43 -3.25
N LEU A 219 16.07 -4.15 -4.24
CA LEU A 219 14.72 -3.65 -4.01
C LEU A 219 13.85 -4.70 -3.28
N ASP A 220 13.85 -5.95 -3.74
CA ASP A 220 13.16 -7.07 -3.10
C ASP A 220 13.55 -7.20 -1.63
N PHE A 221 14.86 -7.21 -1.35
CA PHE A 221 15.38 -7.36 0.01
C PHE A 221 14.89 -6.24 0.91
N SER A 222 14.97 -4.98 0.46
CA SER A 222 14.52 -3.84 1.25
C SER A 222 13.01 -3.87 1.51
N SER A 223 12.20 -4.25 0.52
CA SER A 223 10.75 -4.40 0.68
C SER A 223 10.39 -5.53 1.66
N TRP A 224 11.03 -6.68 1.55
CA TRP A 224 10.82 -7.79 2.48
C TRP A 224 11.33 -7.51 3.89
N MET A 225 12.37 -6.70 4.04
CA MET A 225 12.81 -6.25 5.35
C MET A 225 11.78 -5.33 6.02
N ALA A 226 11.14 -4.43 5.27
CA ALA A 226 10.03 -3.64 5.77
C ALA A 226 8.84 -4.54 6.19
N VAL A 227 8.47 -5.51 5.34
CA VAL A 227 7.44 -6.50 5.65
C VAL A 227 7.76 -7.27 6.93
N ALA A 228 8.99 -7.80 7.05
CA ALA A 228 9.44 -8.55 8.21
C ALA A 228 9.38 -7.71 9.49
N GLY A 229 9.87 -6.46 9.45
CA GLY A 229 9.82 -5.56 10.59
C GLY A 229 8.40 -5.27 11.07
N LEU A 230 7.49 -4.95 10.15
CA LEU A 230 6.08 -4.70 10.47
C LEU A 230 5.38 -5.96 10.98
N PHE A 231 5.62 -7.10 10.33
CA PHE A 231 5.03 -8.38 10.72
C PHE A 231 5.50 -8.78 12.13
N LEU A 232 6.82 -8.72 12.39
CA LEU A 232 7.41 -8.98 13.70
C LEU A 232 6.83 -8.05 14.78
N TYR A 233 6.68 -6.75 14.48
CA TYR A 233 6.02 -5.84 15.42
C TYR A 233 4.60 -6.30 15.78
N VAL A 234 3.81 -6.75 14.80
CA VAL A 234 2.44 -7.23 15.03
C VAL A 234 2.43 -8.51 15.86
N VAL A 235 3.24 -9.52 15.50
CA VAL A 235 3.22 -10.84 16.14
C VAL A 235 3.94 -10.88 17.49
N CYS A 236 4.96 -10.04 17.70
CA CYS A 236 5.74 -9.98 18.95
C CYS A 236 5.15 -9.02 20.00
N GLY A 237 3.84 -8.77 19.96
CA GLY A 237 3.14 -8.04 21.02
C GLY A 237 2.99 -6.53 20.81
N GLY A 238 3.31 -5.98 19.64
CA GLY A 238 3.03 -4.57 19.31
C GLY A 238 1.54 -4.27 19.12
N CYS A 239 0.71 -5.30 18.92
CA CYS A 239 -0.74 -5.21 18.67
C CYS A 239 -1.58 -6.21 19.51
N PRO A 240 -1.46 -6.26 20.84
CA PRO A 240 -1.99 -7.36 21.66
C PRO A 240 -3.52 -7.41 21.76
N ARG A 241 -4.22 -6.30 21.45
CA ARG A 241 -5.69 -6.23 21.45
C ARG A 241 -6.32 -6.65 20.12
N THR A 242 -5.58 -6.50 19.04
CA THR A 242 -6.07 -6.63 17.66
C THR A 242 -5.48 -7.85 16.95
N TRP A 243 -4.31 -8.32 17.40
CA TRP A 243 -3.69 -9.56 16.98
C TRP A 243 -3.71 -10.58 18.13
N LYS A 244 -4.43 -11.70 17.93
CA LYS A 244 -4.50 -12.83 18.87
C LYS A 244 -3.86 -14.11 18.33
N GLY A 245 -3.09 -13.99 17.24
CA GLY A 245 -2.54 -15.12 16.50
C GLY A 245 -3.38 -15.49 15.28
N PHE A 246 -2.98 -16.56 14.61
CA PHE A 246 -3.69 -17.08 13.45
C PHE A 246 -5.04 -17.66 13.83
N SER A 247 -6.06 -17.42 13.01
CA SER A 247 -7.44 -17.85 13.25
C SER A 247 -8.05 -18.45 12.00
N PHE A 248 -8.74 -19.58 12.15
CA PHE A 248 -9.51 -20.20 11.06
C PHE A 248 -10.70 -19.34 10.62
N GLU A 249 -11.14 -18.38 11.42
CA GLU A 249 -12.17 -17.39 11.03
C GLU A 249 -11.74 -16.53 9.82
N ALA A 250 -10.44 -16.48 9.53
CA ALA A 250 -9.90 -15.84 8.35
C ALA A 250 -10.42 -16.48 7.04
N ILE A 251 -10.75 -17.78 7.07
CA ILE A 251 -11.22 -18.55 5.90
C ILE A 251 -12.74 -18.40 5.72
N ALA A 252 -13.46 -18.00 6.77
CA ALA A 252 -14.89 -17.75 6.68
C ALA A 252 -15.18 -16.54 5.79
N GLY A 253 -16.15 -16.65 4.88
CA GLY A 253 -16.64 -15.52 4.07
C GLY A 253 -15.64 -15.00 3.03
N LEU A 254 -14.66 -15.80 2.59
CA LEU A 254 -13.67 -15.40 1.58
C LEU A 254 -14.32 -14.91 0.28
N TRP A 255 -15.40 -15.56 -0.17
CA TRP A 255 -16.09 -15.18 -1.40
C TRP A 255 -16.72 -13.79 -1.33
N GLU A 256 -17.38 -13.46 -0.22
CA GLU A 256 -17.98 -12.14 -0.03
C GLU A 256 -16.91 -11.06 0.13
N PHE A 257 -15.82 -11.37 0.85
CA PHE A 257 -14.67 -10.46 0.92
C PHE A 257 -14.01 -10.26 -0.45
N LEU A 258 -13.90 -11.32 -1.26
CA LEU A 258 -13.37 -11.25 -2.62
C LEU A 258 -14.22 -10.34 -3.49
N LYS A 259 -15.55 -10.48 -3.49
CA LYS A 259 -16.44 -9.58 -4.25
C LYS A 259 -16.27 -8.12 -3.84
N LEU A 260 -16.24 -7.87 -2.53
CA LEU A 260 -16.08 -6.51 -2.00
C LEU A 260 -14.73 -5.92 -2.43
N SER A 261 -13.63 -6.63 -2.15
CA SER A 261 -12.28 -6.19 -2.50
C SER A 261 -12.06 -6.08 -4.01
N ALA A 262 -12.62 -6.99 -4.82
CA ALA A 262 -12.51 -6.94 -6.28
C ALA A 262 -13.14 -5.68 -6.86
N SER A 263 -14.28 -5.20 -6.32
CA SER A 263 -14.89 -3.95 -6.79
C SER A 263 -13.97 -2.74 -6.60
N SER A 264 -13.34 -2.61 -5.42
CA SER A 264 -12.33 -1.59 -5.14
C SER A 264 -11.07 -1.76 -5.98
N GLY A 265 -10.62 -3.01 -6.17
CA GLY A 265 -9.49 -3.36 -7.02
C GLY A 265 -9.68 -2.92 -8.47
N VAL A 266 -10.79 -3.32 -9.09
CA VAL A 266 -11.11 -3.01 -10.49
C VAL A 266 -11.26 -1.50 -10.69
N MET A 267 -11.84 -0.78 -9.72
CA MET A 267 -11.95 0.67 -9.80
C MET A 267 -10.58 1.35 -9.91
N ILE A 268 -9.64 1.04 -9.01
CA ILE A 268 -8.28 1.62 -9.05
C ILE A 268 -7.54 1.17 -10.32
N TRP A 269 -7.69 -0.10 -10.69
CA TRP A 269 -7.07 -0.65 -11.88
C TRP A 269 -7.53 0.05 -13.17
N MET A 270 -8.83 0.31 -13.30
CA MET A 270 -9.38 1.08 -14.42
C MET A 270 -8.91 2.53 -14.42
N LEU A 271 -8.78 3.17 -13.25
CA LEU A 271 -8.25 4.54 -13.18
C LEU A 271 -6.81 4.62 -13.70
N ILE A 272 -5.97 3.65 -13.36
CA ILE A 272 -4.58 3.58 -13.85
C ILE A 272 -4.56 3.37 -15.37
N LEU A 273 -5.37 2.44 -15.88
CA LEU A 273 -5.45 2.17 -17.34
C LEU A 273 -5.99 3.38 -18.11
N LEU A 274 -6.99 4.07 -17.58
CA LEU A 274 -7.55 5.27 -18.21
C LEU A 274 -6.55 6.41 -18.20
N ALA A 275 -5.85 6.64 -17.09
CA ALA A 275 -4.81 7.67 -17.00
C ALA A 275 -3.66 7.42 -17.98
N GLY A 276 -3.27 6.15 -18.15
CA GLY A 276 -2.25 5.75 -19.14
C GLY A 276 -2.68 5.95 -20.60
N ASN A 277 -3.98 6.06 -20.88
CA ASN A 277 -4.53 6.25 -22.23
C ASN A 277 -4.94 7.71 -22.54
N LEU A 278 -4.72 8.65 -21.62
CA LEU A 278 -5.02 10.06 -21.87
C LEU A 278 -4.00 10.66 -22.85
N LYS A 279 -4.46 11.59 -23.70
CA LYS A 279 -3.61 12.27 -24.71
C LYS A 279 -2.36 12.96 -24.13
N ASN A 280 -2.35 13.22 -22.83
CA ASN A 280 -1.22 13.70 -22.03
C ASN A 280 -0.96 12.74 -20.86
N ALA A 281 -0.73 11.46 -21.16
CA ALA A 281 -0.57 10.40 -20.16
C ALA A 281 0.50 10.73 -19.10
N GLU A 282 1.56 11.45 -19.49
CA GLU A 282 2.62 11.92 -18.59
C GLU A 282 2.07 12.75 -17.42
N ILE A 283 1.21 13.74 -17.69
CA ILE A 283 0.61 14.61 -16.66
C ILE A 283 -0.41 13.86 -15.79
N ALA A 284 -1.16 12.93 -16.38
CA ALA A 284 -2.18 12.15 -15.68
C ALA A 284 -1.58 11.05 -14.78
N VAL A 285 -0.50 10.42 -15.23
CA VAL A 285 0.27 9.43 -14.47
C VAL A 285 1.05 10.12 -13.34
N ASP A 286 1.64 11.29 -13.60
CA ASP A 286 2.28 12.11 -12.56
C ASP A 286 1.29 12.52 -11.46
N ALA A 287 0.06 12.89 -11.82
CA ALA A 287 -0.98 13.19 -10.82
C ALA A 287 -1.37 11.97 -9.96
N LEU A 288 -1.29 10.75 -10.50
CA LEU A 288 -1.53 9.51 -9.75
C LEU A 288 -0.35 9.12 -8.85
N SER A 289 0.86 9.57 -9.15
CA SER A 289 2.06 9.32 -8.32
C SER A 289 2.06 10.08 -6.98
N VAL A 290 1.12 11.03 -6.81
CA VAL A 290 0.94 11.82 -5.58
C VAL A 290 0.13 11.08 -4.50
N TRP A 291 -0.30 9.83 -4.76
CA TRP A 291 -1.12 9.03 -3.82
C TRP A 291 -0.33 8.30 -2.71
#